data_AF-A0A523UZU8-F1
#
_entry.id   AF-A0A523UZU8-F1
#
_cell.length_a   1.000
_cell.length_b   1.000
_cell.length_c   1.000
_cell.angle_alpha   90.00
_cell.angle_beta   90.00
_cell.angle_gamma   90.00
#
_symmetry.space_group_name_H-M   'P 1'
#
loop_
_entity.id
_entity.type
_entity.pdbx_description
1 polymer ?
#
loop_
_entity_poly.entity_id
_entity_poly.type
_entity_poly.pdbx_seq_one_letter_code
_entity_poly.pdbx_strand_id
1 'polypeptide(L)'
;MDMKYKIRVLDIKNRAEAMVEFEKIGSTAVGRKIMAEKLFPVAIKIKGLKVLAINILKQEMLARGGDVVTSRDTLTNTGGTTDVIIEGPYKSFESLLPKLKMQPFGLKDLSVELEVFLKDHKNIRNKKSFSIGVKKFDLTSDIMVMGI
;
A
#
# COMPACT_ATOMS: atom_id res chain seq x y z
N MET A 1 -6.14 13.45 -14.84
CA MET A 1 -5.36 13.82 -13.64
C MET A 1 -4.02 13.15 -13.78
N ASP A 2 -2.94 13.91 -13.87
CA ASP A 2 -1.59 13.35 -13.83
C ASP A 2 -1.35 12.74 -12.44
N MET A 3 -1.06 11.44 -12.39
CA MET A 3 -0.72 10.76 -11.15
C MET A 3 0.74 11.07 -10.79
N LYS A 4 0.94 11.72 -9.65
CA LYS A 4 2.26 12.11 -9.15
C LYS A 4 2.98 10.94 -8.49
N TYR A 5 2.24 10.03 -7.86
CA TYR A 5 2.82 8.90 -7.14
C TYR A 5 2.53 7.59 -7.87
N LYS A 6 3.54 6.70 -7.88
CA LYS A 6 3.35 5.33 -8.37
C LYS A 6 2.86 4.46 -7.22
N ILE A 7 1.60 4.07 -7.27
CA ILE A 7 0.91 3.28 -6.24
C ILE A 7 0.62 1.87 -6.79
N ARG A 8 0.93 0.83 -6.01
CA ARG A 8 0.54 -0.56 -6.34
C ARG A 8 0.24 -1.37 -5.09
N VAL A 9 -0.68 -2.35 -5.19
CA VAL A 9 -0.89 -3.35 -4.15
C VAL A 9 0.24 -4.38 -4.22
N LEU A 10 0.70 -4.84 -3.05
CA LEU A 10 1.59 -5.99 -2.92
C LEU A 10 0.76 -7.18 -2.43
N ASP A 11 0.92 -8.33 -3.10
CA ASP A 11 0.36 -9.61 -2.65
C ASP A 11 1.41 -10.32 -1.80
N ILE A 12 1.42 -10.03 -0.49
CA ILE A 12 2.37 -10.60 0.47
C ILE A 12 1.64 -11.72 1.23
N LYS A 13 1.98 -12.97 0.91
CA LYS A 13 1.27 -14.15 1.45
C LYS A 13 1.90 -14.71 2.71
N ASN A 14 3.20 -14.49 2.87
CA ASN A 14 3.97 -15.09 3.95
C ASN A 14 5.10 -14.17 4.42
N ARG A 15 5.69 -14.56 5.55
CA ARG A 15 6.77 -13.82 6.19
C ARG A 15 8.00 -13.67 5.29
N ALA A 16 8.33 -14.69 4.49
CA ALA A 16 9.51 -14.66 3.62
C ALA A 16 9.36 -13.60 2.52
N GLU A 17 8.20 -13.53 1.87
CA GLU A 17 7.87 -12.49 0.89
C GLU A 17 7.88 -11.10 1.51
N ALA A 18 7.32 -10.96 2.72
CA ALA A 18 7.34 -9.70 3.46
C ALA A 18 8.78 -9.21 3.70
N MET A 19 9.65 -10.10 4.17
CA MET A 19 11.07 -9.78 4.42
C MET A 19 11.77 -9.28 3.15
N VAL A 20 11.53 -9.92 2.00
CA VAL A 20 12.10 -9.54 0.70
C VAL A 20 11.58 -8.17 0.24
N GLU A 21 10.27 -7.92 0.32
CA GLU A 21 9.72 -6.61 -0.07
C GLU A 21 10.16 -5.49 0.87
N PHE A 22 10.22 -5.75 2.18
CA PHE A 22 10.66 -4.74 3.15
C PHE A 22 12.16 -4.44 3.02
N GLU A 23 12.95 -5.43 2.56
CA GLU A 23 14.35 -5.24 2.26
C GLU A 23 14.57 -4.30 1.09
N LYS A 24 13.74 -4.42 0.04
CA LYS A 24 13.75 -3.49 -1.10
C LYS A 24 13.41 -2.04 -0.72
N ILE A 25 12.77 -1.83 0.43
CA ILE A 25 12.49 -0.49 0.98
C ILE A 25 13.69 0.05 1.79
N GLY A 26 14.65 -0.80 2.16
CA GLY A 26 15.78 -0.40 3.02
C GLY A 26 15.47 -0.43 4.51
N SER A 27 14.41 -1.14 4.93
CA SER A 27 14.10 -1.32 6.35
C SER A 27 15.20 -2.16 7.03
N THR A 28 15.46 -1.93 8.32
CA THR A 28 16.55 -2.64 9.03
C THR A 28 16.23 -4.12 9.23
N ALA A 29 17.23 -5.00 9.32
CA ALA A 29 17.00 -6.44 9.54
C ALA A 29 16.07 -6.71 10.76
N VAL A 30 16.29 -5.99 11.86
CA VAL A 30 15.44 -6.08 13.06
C VAL A 30 14.03 -5.54 12.80
N GLY A 31 13.91 -4.36 12.17
CA GLY A 31 12.62 -3.75 11.86
C GLY A 31 11.77 -4.63 10.94
N ARG A 32 12.36 -5.17 9.86
CA ARG A 32 11.70 -6.10 8.94
C ARG A 32 11.22 -7.35 9.67
N LYS A 33 12.04 -7.91 10.57
CA LYS A 33 11.67 -9.10 11.34
C LYS A 33 10.43 -8.88 12.20
N ILE A 34 10.35 -7.72 12.88
CA ILE A 34 9.20 -7.33 13.72
C ILE A 34 7.96 -7.05 12.87
N MET A 35 8.12 -6.30 11.77
CA MET A 35 7.00 -5.96 10.88
C MET A 35 6.44 -7.20 10.18
N ALA A 36 7.29 -8.15 9.79
CA ALA A 36 6.86 -9.37 9.11
C ALA A 36 6.11 -10.36 10.04
N GLU A 37 6.13 -10.15 11.37
CA GLU A 37 5.25 -10.86 12.31
C GLU A 37 3.83 -10.30 12.30
N LYS A 38 3.67 -9.06 11.83
CA LYS A 38 2.40 -8.32 11.73
C LYS A 38 1.97 -8.23 10.28
N LEU A 39 1.76 -9.39 9.64
CA LEU A 39 1.20 -9.41 8.29
C LEU A 39 -0.22 -8.82 8.31
N PHE A 40 -0.42 -7.79 7.49
CA PHE A 40 -1.71 -7.13 7.33
C PHE A 40 -2.43 -7.61 6.08
N PRO A 41 -3.77 -7.52 6.03
CA PRO A 41 -4.55 -7.96 4.87
C PRO A 41 -4.36 -7.09 3.63
N VAL A 42 -3.75 -5.90 3.78
CA VAL A 42 -3.46 -4.99 2.68
C VAL A 42 -2.06 -4.41 2.86
N ALA A 43 -1.25 -4.50 1.81
CA ALA A 43 0.03 -3.83 1.69
C ALA A 43 0.05 -3.01 0.38
N ILE A 44 0.34 -1.71 0.48
CA ILE A 44 0.37 -0.79 -0.66
C ILE A 44 1.75 -0.15 -0.73
N LYS A 45 2.44 -0.37 -1.85
CA LYS A 45 3.72 0.29 -2.13
C LYS A 45 3.48 1.63 -2.81
N ILE A 46 4.12 2.67 -2.31
CA ILE A 46 4.08 4.02 -2.88
C ILE A 46 5.51 4.50 -3.09
N LYS A 47 5.80 5.02 -4.28
CA LYS A 47 7.13 5.51 -4.63
C LYS A 47 7.26 7.02 -4.53
N GLY A 48 8.46 7.48 -4.18
CA GLY A 48 8.84 8.90 -4.28
C GLY A 48 8.18 9.82 -3.25
N LEU A 49 7.93 9.33 -2.04
CA LEU A 49 7.36 10.14 -0.96
C LEU A 49 8.45 10.93 -0.23
N LYS A 50 8.17 12.19 0.08
CA LYS A 50 9.06 13.01 0.90
C LYS A 50 9.20 12.42 2.30
N VAL A 51 10.42 12.43 2.86
CA VAL A 51 10.66 11.85 4.20
C VAL A 51 9.75 12.44 5.29
N LEU A 52 9.53 13.75 5.27
CA LEU A 52 8.60 14.40 6.21
C LEU A 52 7.17 13.87 6.09
N ALA A 53 6.69 13.65 4.87
CA ALA A 53 5.37 13.08 4.61
C ALA A 53 5.28 11.63 5.13
N ILE A 54 6.35 10.85 4.99
CA ILE A 54 6.45 9.47 5.47
C ILE A 54 6.35 9.39 6.99
N ASN A 55 7.03 10.27 7.71
CA ASN A 55 7.00 10.25 9.17
C ASN A 55 5.60 10.57 9.72
N ILE A 56 4.90 11.55 9.12
CA ILE A 56 3.48 11.84 9.43
C ILE A 56 2.60 10.63 9.10
N LEU A 57 2.77 10.07 7.91
CA LEU A 57 2.01 8.90 7.46
C LEU A 57 2.17 7.71 8.41
N LYS A 58 3.39 7.46 8.88
CA LYS A 58 3.69 6.40 9.85
C LYS A 58 2.97 6.63 11.18
N GLN A 59 2.98 7.86 11.70
CA GLN A 59 2.25 8.20 12.92
C GLN A 59 0.74 8.01 12.75
N GLU A 60 0.17 8.49 11.65
CA GLU A 60 -1.27 8.37 11.37
C GLU A 60 -1.69 6.90 11.19
N MET A 61 -0.86 6.07 10.56
CA MET A 61 -1.14 4.65 10.39
C MET A 61 -1.04 3.87 11.70
N LEU A 62 -0.03 4.13 12.52
CA LEU A 62 0.09 3.52 13.85
C LEU A 62 -1.14 3.81 14.72
N ALA A 63 -1.64 5.05 14.69
CA ALA A 63 -2.86 5.43 15.41
C ALA A 63 -4.13 4.70 14.91
N ARG A 64 -4.09 4.08 13.73
CA ARG A 64 -5.20 3.35 13.10
C ARG A 64 -5.01 1.84 13.06
N GLY A 65 -4.03 1.32 13.81
CA GLY A 65 -3.73 -0.10 13.85
C GLY A 65 -3.15 -0.64 12.54
N GLY A 66 -2.51 0.20 11.73
CA GLY A 66 -1.64 -0.21 10.63
C GLY A 66 -0.19 0.16 10.90
N ASP A 67 0.66 0.00 9.90
CA ASP A 67 2.08 0.36 9.97
C ASP A 67 2.58 0.90 8.61
N VAL A 68 3.76 1.50 8.62
CA VAL A 68 4.45 1.94 7.41
C VAL A 68 5.89 1.46 7.48
N VAL A 69 6.24 0.61 6.51
CA VAL A 69 7.60 0.15 6.28
C VAL A 69 8.38 1.24 5.55
N THR A 70 9.49 1.65 6.15
CA THR A 70 10.33 2.76 5.70
C THR A 70 11.80 2.36 5.73
N SER A 71 12.65 3.04 4.95
CA SER A 71 14.10 2.90 5.06
C SER A 71 14.60 3.33 6.44
N ARG A 72 15.75 2.80 6.89
CA ARG A 72 16.46 3.32 8.08
C ARG A 72 16.76 4.81 7.95
N ASP A 73 17.04 5.27 6.73
CA ASP A 73 17.49 6.64 6.45
C ASP A 73 16.41 7.68 6.74
N THR A 74 15.13 7.29 6.77
CA THR A 74 14.03 8.23 7.04
C THR A 74 14.04 8.78 8.47
N LEU A 75 14.79 8.13 9.38
CA LEU A 75 14.96 8.58 10.77
C LEU A 75 16.10 9.58 10.93
N THR A 76 17.10 9.55 10.05
CA THR A 76 18.33 10.34 10.18
C THR A 76 18.42 11.48 9.17
N ASN A 77 17.78 11.32 8.01
CA ASN A 77 17.76 12.30 6.95
C ASN A 77 16.34 12.77 6.68
N THR A 78 16.08 14.07 6.84
CA THR A 78 14.78 14.68 6.55
C THR A 78 14.65 15.20 5.12
N GLY A 79 15.75 15.21 4.36
CA GLY A 79 15.81 15.62 2.97
C GLY A 79 15.56 14.47 1.99
N GLY A 80 14.90 14.76 0.88
CA GLY A 80 14.72 13.84 -0.24
C GLY A 80 13.41 13.05 -0.24
N THR A 81 13.38 12.02 -1.09
CA THR A 81 12.22 11.15 -1.31
C THR A 81 12.63 9.68 -1.23
N THR A 82 11.77 8.83 -0.71
CA THR A 82 11.97 7.38 -0.71
C THR A 82 10.65 6.64 -0.96
N ASP A 83 10.77 5.37 -1.31
CA ASP A 83 9.65 4.44 -1.41
C ASP A 83 9.23 3.97 0.00
N VAL A 84 7.96 3.64 0.15
CA VAL A 84 7.41 3.03 1.38
C VAL A 84 6.39 1.94 1.05
N ILE A 85 6.09 1.11 2.04
CA ILE A 85 4.95 0.20 2.02
C ILE A 85 4.05 0.57 3.20
N ILE A 86 2.80 0.93 2.92
CA ILE A 86 1.77 1.10 3.94
C ILE A 86 1.06 -0.22 4.13
N GLU A 87 0.91 -0.66 5.37
CA GLU A 87 0.25 -1.91 5.73
C GLU A 87 -0.90 -1.66 6.70
N GLY A 88 -2.02 -2.35 6.52
CA GLY A 88 -3.14 -2.24 7.46
C GLY A 88 -4.43 -2.89 7.00
N PRO A 89 -5.45 -2.95 7.88
CA PRO A 89 -6.83 -3.21 7.48
C PRO A 89 -7.36 -2.14 6.51
N TYR A 90 -8.28 -2.51 5.61
CA TYR A 90 -8.94 -1.55 4.71
C TYR A 90 -9.55 -0.34 5.44
N LYS A 91 -10.14 -0.55 6.62
CA LYS A 91 -10.72 0.51 7.45
C LYS A 91 -9.67 1.55 7.91
N SER A 92 -8.42 1.13 8.10
CA SER A 92 -7.34 2.03 8.47
C SER A 92 -7.00 2.98 7.32
N PHE A 93 -7.02 2.49 6.08
CA PHE A 93 -6.89 3.34 4.90
C PHE A 93 -8.08 4.30 4.74
N GLU A 94 -9.32 3.83 4.87
CA GLU A 94 -10.52 4.68 4.74
C GLU A 94 -10.52 5.82 5.76
N SER A 95 -10.10 5.56 7.00
CA SER A 95 -9.98 6.59 8.06
C SER A 95 -8.72 7.44 7.98
N LEU A 96 -7.72 7.05 7.18
CA LEU A 96 -6.49 7.81 6.93
C LEU A 96 -6.72 8.94 5.94
N LEU A 97 -7.46 8.68 4.85
CA LEU A 97 -7.62 9.62 3.73
C LEU A 97 -8.09 11.03 4.16
N PRO A 98 -9.12 11.20 5.03
CA PRO A 98 -9.55 12.53 5.44
C PRO A 98 -8.49 13.31 6.21
N LYS A 99 -7.63 12.62 6.99
CA LYS A 99 -6.53 13.29 7.69
C LYS A 99 -5.43 13.71 6.73
N LEU A 100 -5.02 12.85 5.81
CA LEU A 100 -3.98 13.20 4.82
C LEU A 100 -4.37 14.38 3.93
N LYS A 101 -5.66 14.54 3.61
CA LYS A 101 -6.19 15.70 2.87
C LYS A 101 -5.88 17.05 3.54
N MET A 102 -5.78 17.07 4.86
CA MET A 102 -5.50 18.28 5.65
C MET A 102 -4.01 18.50 5.91
N GLN A 103 -3.17 17.50 5.64
CA GLN A 103 -1.75 17.56 5.97
C GLN A 103 -0.90 18.22 4.87
N PRO A 104 0.16 18.95 5.23
CA PRO A 104 1.10 19.55 4.28
C PRO A 104 2.01 18.49 3.61
N PHE A 105 3.07 18.95 2.93
CA PHE A 105 4.13 18.12 2.34
C PHE A 105 3.69 17.19 1.19
N GLY A 106 2.60 17.52 0.49
CA GLY A 106 2.11 16.75 -0.65
C GLY A 106 1.26 15.54 -0.26
N LEU A 107 0.89 15.42 1.02
CA LEU A 107 -0.03 14.39 1.52
C LEU A 107 -1.46 14.60 1.01
N LYS A 108 -1.85 15.85 0.73
CA LYS A 108 -3.12 16.15 0.04
C LYS A 108 -3.20 15.46 -1.32
N ASP A 109 -2.19 15.64 -2.17
CA ASP A 109 -2.14 14.98 -3.49
C ASP A 109 -2.15 13.45 -3.33
N LEU A 110 -1.34 12.93 -2.41
CA LEU A 110 -1.28 11.50 -2.11
C LEU A 110 -2.65 10.96 -1.70
N SER A 111 -3.39 11.68 -0.87
CA SER A 111 -4.69 11.25 -0.39
C SER A 111 -5.72 11.13 -1.52
N VAL A 112 -5.68 12.02 -2.50
CA VAL A 112 -6.59 11.97 -3.65
C VAL A 112 -6.26 10.77 -4.52
N GLU A 113 -4.98 10.58 -4.84
CA GLU A 113 -4.52 9.45 -5.66
C GLU A 113 -4.76 8.09 -4.97
N LEU A 114 -4.50 8.02 -3.67
CA LEU A 114 -4.72 6.81 -2.87
C LEU A 114 -6.22 6.50 -2.74
N GLU A 115 -7.07 7.51 -2.62
CA GLU A 115 -8.53 7.31 -2.60
C GLU A 115 -9.05 6.72 -3.91
N VAL A 116 -8.61 7.26 -5.05
CA VAL A 116 -8.96 6.73 -6.38
C VAL A 116 -8.48 5.29 -6.51
N PHE A 117 -7.22 5.04 -6.17
CA PHE A 117 -6.62 3.70 -6.21
C PHE A 117 -7.38 2.68 -5.37
N LEU A 118 -7.76 3.03 -4.14
CA LEU A 118 -8.50 2.14 -3.25
C LEU A 118 -9.93 1.85 -3.75
N LYS A 119 -10.61 2.86 -4.33
CA LYS A 119 -11.93 2.67 -4.95
C LYS A 119 -11.85 1.73 -6.15
N ASP A 120 -10.87 1.94 -7.02
CA ASP A 120 -10.67 1.10 -8.21
C ASP A 120 -10.33 -0.34 -7.81
N HIS A 121 -9.44 -0.53 -6.84
CA HIS A 121 -9.09 -1.85 -6.35
C HIS A 121 -10.29 -2.59 -5.72
N LYS A 122 -11.13 -1.87 -4.95
CA LYS A 122 -12.37 -2.42 -4.38
C LYS A 122 -13.37 -2.81 -5.48
N ASN A 123 -13.50 -1.97 -6.51
CA ASN A 123 -14.36 -2.24 -7.66
C ASN A 123 -13.89 -3.48 -8.44
N ILE A 124 -12.59 -3.62 -8.71
CA ILE A 124 -12.03 -4.80 -9.40
C ILE A 124 -12.30 -6.07 -8.60
N ARG A 125 -12.06 -6.05 -7.28
CA ARG A 125 -12.33 -7.20 -6.41
C ARG A 125 -13.83 -7.58 -6.37
N ASN A 126 -14.70 -6.59 -6.50
CA ASN A 126 -16.15 -6.81 -6.55
C ASN A 126 -16.66 -7.20 -7.94
N LYS A 127 -15.94 -6.82 -9.00
CA LYS A 127 -16.29 -7.11 -10.39
C LYS A 127 -15.87 -8.52 -10.74
N LYS A 128 -16.71 -9.47 -10.33
CA LYS A 128 -16.52 -10.90 -10.58
C LYS A 128 -16.84 -11.33 -12.01
N SER A 129 -17.15 -10.42 -12.94
CA SER A 129 -17.30 -10.78 -14.34
C SER A 129 -16.62 -9.79 -15.28
N PHE A 130 -15.94 -10.32 -16.28
CA PHE A 130 -15.29 -9.54 -17.33
C PHE A 130 -15.63 -10.12 -18.71
N SER A 131 -15.79 -9.24 -19.71
CA SER A 131 -16.09 -9.63 -21.08
C SER A 131 -14.85 -9.39 -21.95
N ILE A 132 -14.38 -10.41 -22.67
CA ILE A 132 -13.36 -10.27 -23.70
C ILE A 132 -14.02 -10.65 -25.03
N GLY A 133 -14.23 -9.67 -25.91
CA GLY A 133 -15.00 -9.85 -27.14
C GLY A 133 -16.44 -10.28 -26.83
N VAL A 134 -16.88 -11.38 -27.44
CA VAL A 134 -18.24 -11.94 -27.26
C VAL A 134 -18.34 -12.87 -26.02
N LYS A 135 -17.21 -13.18 -25.37
CA LYS A 135 -17.19 -14.13 -24.24
C LYS A 135 -17.24 -13.39 -22.91
N LYS A 136 -18.23 -13.76 -22.08
CA LYS A 136 -18.40 -13.29 -20.70
C LYS A 136 -17.80 -14.33 -19.76
N PHE A 137 -16.79 -13.93 -19.00
CA PHE A 137 -16.16 -14.74 -17.97
C PHE A 137 -16.74 -14.32 -16.62
N ASP A 138 -17.31 -15.26 -15.89
CA ASP A 138 -17.79 -15.06 -14.53
C ASP A 138 -16.88 -15.84 -13.57
N LEU A 139 -16.15 -15.13 -12.73
CA LEU A 139 -15.24 -15.61 -11.69
C LEU A 139 -15.99 -15.98 -10.40
N THR A 140 -17.34 -16.06 -10.41
CA THR A 140 -18.13 -16.52 -9.25
C THR A 140 -18.26 -18.04 -9.12
N SER A 141 -18.15 -18.79 -10.21
CA SER A 141 -18.09 -20.25 -10.16
C SER A 141 -16.64 -20.70 -9.96
N ASP A 142 -16.42 -21.82 -9.26
CA ASP A 142 -15.08 -22.42 -9.09
C ASP A 142 -14.43 -22.68 -10.45
N ILE A 143 -13.61 -21.72 -10.92
CA ILE A 143 -12.84 -21.89 -12.13
C ILE A 143 -11.63 -22.73 -11.75
N MET A 144 -11.73 -24.03 -11.99
CA MET A 144 -10.57 -24.92 -11.95
C MET A 144 -9.68 -24.56 -13.16
N VAL A 145 -8.59 -23.83 -12.90
CA VAL A 145 -7.55 -23.59 -13.90
C VAL A 145 -6.79 -24.90 -14.08
N MET A 146 -7.15 -25.69 -15.11
CA MET A 146 -6.28 -26.77 -15.58
C MET A 146 -5.22 -26.16 -16.49
N GLY A 147 -3.98 -26.14 -15.99
CA GLY A 147 -2.82 -25.71 -16.76
C GLY A 147 -2.62 -26.55 -18.01
N ILE A 148 -2.09 -25.92 -19.07
CA ILE A 148 -1.55 -26.61 -20.25
C ILE A 148 -0.19 -27.20 -19.97
#